data_AF-A0A4P6XUY1-F1
#
_entry.id   AF-A0A4P6XUY1-F1
#
_cell.length_a   1.000
_cell.length_b   1.000
_cell.length_c   1.000
_cell.angle_alpha   90.00
_cell.angle_beta   90.00
_cell.angle_gamma   90.00
#
_symmetry.space_group_name_H-M   'P 1'
#
loop_
_entity.id
_entity.type
_entity.pdbx_description
1 polymer ?
#
loop_
_entity_poly.entity_id
_entity_poly.type
_entity_poly.pdbx_seq_one_letter_code
_entity_poly.pdbx_strand_id
1 'polypeptide(L)'
;MDIYETAHPSEEFPYPVNITREDFADVAHFDPDEFLFKNHRYTSLDSLLADLRSLSKALNQDLLDLVNNEYTNFIQLGQSIGGCLELIDNLSVEIRKFKTSLGQTLADFEDSSATAAAVVQHKRSLNLLKNKAKLILVLNEQCVSFETLLGLNVAERAADRLQQKLHTLTTLHLSISKIYSLIMESVLNSADHSASNGINGANIETPINDTRQLESSLNSLATSSLANKELCHFFDNVVKTKVMALKFEFKLYLDELLIMAKADPKTYSGLIMAVLSTYRVLGMSSEAVKTLKNKT
;
A
#
# COMPACT_ATOMS: atom_id res chain seq x y z
N MET A 1 -81.17 91.23 43.98
CA MET A 1 -81.81 90.01 43.43
C MET A 1 -81.35 89.87 42.00
N ASP A 2 -80.57 88.88 41.58
CA ASP A 2 -79.95 87.77 42.28
C ASP A 2 -78.68 87.38 41.51
N ILE A 3 -77.64 87.10 42.28
CA ILE A 3 -76.42 86.41 41.86
C ILE A 3 -76.82 84.95 41.70
N TYR A 4 -76.71 84.38 40.49
CA TYR A 4 -76.52 82.94 40.34
C TYR A 4 -75.52 82.68 39.21
N GLU A 5 -74.27 82.86 39.60
CA GLU A 5 -73.13 82.03 39.21
C GLU A 5 -73.57 80.56 39.12
N THR A 6 -73.70 80.01 37.92
CA THR A 6 -73.84 78.57 37.73
C THR A 6 -72.48 77.94 37.96
N ALA A 7 -72.12 77.77 39.23
CA ALA A 7 -71.02 76.92 39.64
C ALA A 7 -71.36 75.47 39.26
N HIS A 8 -70.73 74.97 38.21
CA HIS A 8 -70.67 73.53 37.93
C HIS A 8 -69.76 72.88 38.99
N PRO A 9 -70.28 71.98 39.85
CA PRO A 9 -69.52 71.43 40.96
C PRO A 9 -68.81 70.13 40.53
N SER A 10 -67.83 70.23 39.62
CA SER A 10 -66.97 69.09 39.25
C SER A 10 -65.75 69.46 38.37
N GLU A 11 -65.03 70.53 38.66
CA GLU A 11 -63.66 70.68 38.16
C GLU A 11 -62.70 70.43 39.34
N GLU A 12 -62.31 69.17 39.46
CA GLU A 12 -61.26 68.72 40.39
C GLU A 12 -59.94 69.35 39.92
N PHE A 13 -59.34 70.21 40.74
CA PHE A 13 -58.10 70.90 40.39
C PHE A 13 -57.02 69.87 39.99
N PRO A 14 -56.59 69.84 38.72
CA PRO A 14 -55.60 68.87 38.29
C PRO A 14 -54.25 69.24 38.89
N TYR A 15 -53.58 68.26 39.49
CA TYR A 15 -52.19 68.41 39.93
C TYR A 15 -51.31 68.77 38.74
N PRO A 16 -50.27 69.61 38.95
CA PRO A 16 -49.33 69.94 37.88
C PRO A 16 -48.67 68.67 37.36
N VAL A 17 -48.89 68.40 36.07
CA VAL A 17 -48.29 67.27 35.36
C VAL A 17 -46.85 67.66 35.03
N ASN A 18 -45.89 66.77 35.29
CA ASN A 18 -44.51 66.99 34.88
C ASN A 18 -44.38 66.74 33.38
N ILE A 19 -43.63 67.58 32.67
CA ILE A 19 -43.37 67.39 31.24
C ILE A 19 -42.50 66.14 31.06
N THR A 20 -43.00 65.18 30.27
CA THR A 20 -42.28 63.93 29.97
C THR A 20 -41.83 63.87 28.51
N ARG A 21 -40.91 62.97 28.17
CA ARG A 21 -40.38 62.85 26.80
C ARG A 21 -41.45 62.34 25.83
N GLU A 22 -42.35 61.52 26.34
CA GLU A 22 -43.48 60.92 25.64
C GLU A 22 -44.47 61.99 25.15
N ASP A 23 -44.56 63.14 25.81
CA ASP A 23 -45.44 64.25 25.41
C ASP A 23 -45.06 64.89 24.07
N PHE A 24 -43.82 64.68 23.62
CA PHE A 24 -43.29 65.18 22.34
C PHE A 24 -42.97 64.07 21.33
N ALA A 25 -43.10 62.81 21.72
CA ALA A 25 -42.90 61.68 20.80
C ALA A 25 -44.17 61.51 19.94
N ASP A 26 -43.99 61.33 18.63
CA ASP A 26 -45.04 61.00 17.66
C ASP A 26 -46.08 62.08 17.27
N VAL A 27 -45.82 63.37 17.55
CA VAL A 27 -46.71 64.47 17.11
C VAL A 27 -46.21 65.10 15.79
N ALA A 28 -46.90 64.83 14.67
CA ALA A 28 -46.53 65.33 13.34
C ALA A 28 -46.65 66.86 13.17
N HIS A 29 -47.58 67.48 13.88
CA HIS A 29 -47.78 68.93 13.96
C HIS A 29 -48.01 69.32 15.42
N PHE A 30 -46.91 69.56 16.15
CA PHE A 30 -46.97 70.00 17.53
C PHE A 30 -47.37 71.47 17.60
N ASP A 31 -48.52 71.76 18.22
CA ASP A 31 -48.94 73.13 18.54
C ASP A 31 -48.64 73.43 20.03
N PRO A 32 -47.68 74.33 20.32
CA PRO A 32 -47.34 74.72 21.68
C PRO A 32 -48.53 75.31 22.44
N ASP A 33 -49.39 76.07 21.76
CA ASP A 33 -50.46 76.82 22.41
C ASP A 33 -51.58 75.88 22.89
N GLU A 34 -51.93 74.88 22.07
CA GLU A 34 -52.89 73.83 22.44
C GLU A 34 -52.35 72.91 23.55
N PHE A 35 -51.05 72.59 23.51
CA PHE A 35 -50.39 71.76 24.53
C PHE A 35 -50.36 72.44 25.91
N LEU A 36 -50.01 73.74 25.95
CA LEU A 36 -49.98 74.53 27.18
C LEU A 36 -51.38 74.75 27.75
N PHE A 37 -52.38 74.97 26.88
CA PHE A 37 -53.76 75.17 27.30
C PHE A 37 -54.37 73.90 27.92
N LYS A 38 -54.04 72.72 27.39
CA LYS A 38 -54.62 71.44 27.81
C LYS A 38 -53.99 70.87 29.08
N ASN A 39 -52.67 70.95 29.22
CA ASN A 39 -51.95 70.21 30.28
C ASN A 39 -51.29 71.12 31.34
N HIS A 40 -51.08 72.41 31.06
CA HIS A 40 -50.21 73.29 31.88
C HIS A 40 -50.81 74.68 32.21
N ARG A 41 -52.14 74.82 32.14
CA ARG A 41 -52.86 76.10 32.38
C ARG A 41 -52.59 76.74 33.76
N TYR A 42 -52.24 75.93 34.77
CA TYR A 42 -52.08 76.36 36.17
C TYR A 42 -50.65 76.21 36.71
N THR A 43 -49.67 75.84 35.88
CA THR A 43 -48.26 75.74 36.27
C THR A 43 -47.56 77.10 36.16
N SER A 44 -46.63 77.39 37.08
CA SER A 44 -45.81 78.60 36.97
C SER A 44 -44.86 78.50 35.78
N LEU A 45 -44.75 79.60 35.03
CA LEU A 45 -43.93 79.67 33.81
C LEU A 45 -42.45 79.37 34.10
N ASP A 46 -41.95 79.74 35.28
CA ASP A 46 -40.58 79.44 35.72
C ASP A 46 -40.35 77.94 35.94
N SER A 47 -41.33 77.21 36.48
CA SER A 47 -41.23 75.76 36.68
C SER A 47 -41.26 75.03 35.34
N LEU A 48 -42.18 75.42 34.44
CA LEU A 48 -42.28 74.85 33.10
C LEU A 48 -40.98 75.05 32.30
N LEU A 49 -40.41 76.25 32.38
CA LEU A 49 -39.18 76.60 31.68
C LEU A 49 -37.94 75.91 32.29
N ALA A 50 -37.92 75.67 33.60
CA ALA A 50 -36.90 74.84 34.24
C ALA A 50 -37.00 73.36 33.79
N ASP A 51 -38.21 72.81 33.74
CA ASP A 51 -38.46 71.42 33.32
C ASP A 51 -38.12 71.21 31.84
N LEU A 52 -38.52 72.13 30.96
CA LEU A 52 -38.19 72.05 29.52
C LEU A 52 -36.68 72.17 29.27
N ARG A 53 -35.98 73.02 30.03
CA ARG A 53 -34.51 73.13 29.96
C ARG A 53 -33.81 71.88 30.48
N SER A 54 -34.32 71.30 31.56
CA SER A 54 -33.83 70.03 32.10
C SER A 54 -34.00 68.91 31.08
N LEU A 55 -35.19 68.79 30.49
CA LEU A 55 -35.51 67.80 29.47
C LEU A 55 -34.64 67.96 28.22
N SER A 56 -34.47 69.19 27.71
CA SER A 56 -33.60 69.46 26.56
C SER A 56 -32.13 69.12 26.85
N LYS A 57 -31.64 69.39 28.06
CA LYS A 57 -30.29 69.02 28.46
C LYS A 57 -30.13 67.50 28.57
N ALA A 58 -31.08 66.81 29.17
CA ALA A 58 -31.09 65.35 29.26
C ALA A 58 -31.13 64.71 27.86
N LEU A 59 -31.97 65.22 26.95
CA LEU A 59 -32.09 64.68 25.60
C LEU A 59 -30.83 64.92 24.75
N ASN A 60 -30.16 66.06 24.93
CA ASN A 60 -28.85 66.31 24.31
C ASN A 60 -27.78 65.35 24.86
N GLN A 61 -27.79 65.08 26.17
CA GLN A 61 -26.86 64.13 26.78
C GLN A 61 -27.12 62.70 26.29
N ASP A 62 -28.38 62.26 26.29
CA ASP A 62 -28.80 60.96 25.76
C ASP A 62 -28.42 60.79 24.28
N LEU A 63 -28.57 61.84 23.46
CA LEU A 63 -28.18 61.80 22.06
C LEU A 63 -26.66 61.69 21.91
N LEU A 64 -25.89 62.42 22.73
CA LEU A 64 -24.44 62.33 22.75
C LEU A 64 -23.97 60.93 23.18
N ASP A 65 -24.61 60.38 24.20
CA ASP A 65 -24.29 59.05 24.74
C ASP A 65 -24.69 57.95 23.76
N LEU A 66 -25.86 58.06 23.11
CA LEU A 66 -26.29 57.12 22.07
C LEU A 66 -25.35 57.17 20.86
N VAL A 67 -25.02 58.36 20.38
CA VAL A 67 -24.12 58.55 19.24
C VAL A 67 -22.72 58.02 19.57
N ASN A 68 -22.19 58.34 20.75
CA ASN A 68 -20.89 57.82 21.18
C ASN A 68 -20.90 56.30 21.32
N ASN A 69 -21.97 55.71 21.87
CA ASN A 69 -22.06 54.27 22.04
C ASN A 69 -22.18 53.55 20.69
N GLU A 70 -23.02 54.05 19.78
CA GLU A 70 -23.15 53.51 18.42
C GLU A 70 -21.86 53.66 17.61
N TYR A 71 -21.16 54.80 17.69
CA TYR A 71 -19.85 54.95 17.05
C TYR A 71 -18.81 53.99 17.64
N THR A 72 -18.80 53.81 18.95
CA THR A 72 -17.86 52.88 19.61
C THR A 72 -18.14 51.44 19.18
N ASN A 73 -19.41 51.03 19.14
CA ASN A 73 -19.83 49.71 18.66
C ASN A 73 -19.47 49.50 17.18
N PHE A 74 -19.67 50.51 16.34
CA PHE A 74 -19.31 50.43 14.92
C PHE A 74 -17.80 50.31 14.72
N ILE A 75 -17.00 51.07 15.47
CA ILE A 75 -15.53 50.98 15.45
C ILE A 75 -15.08 49.59 15.93
N GLN A 76 -15.65 49.07 17.03
CA GLN A 76 -15.35 47.73 17.53
C GLN A 76 -15.71 46.64 16.52
N LEU A 77 -16.85 46.78 15.83
CA LEU A 77 -17.24 45.86 14.76
C LEU A 77 -16.26 45.92 13.58
N GLY A 78 -15.86 47.11 13.16
CA GLY A 78 -14.84 47.29 12.11
C GLY A 78 -13.49 46.65 12.48
N GLN A 79 -13.06 46.79 13.74
CA GLN A 79 -11.85 46.15 14.26
C GLN A 79 -11.98 44.61 14.29
N SER A 80 -13.13 44.08 14.71
CA SER A 80 -13.41 42.64 14.73
C SER A 80 -13.43 42.03 13.32
N ILE A 81 -14.04 42.71 12.35
CA ILE A 81 -14.07 42.29 10.95
C ILE A 81 -12.65 42.32 10.34
N GLY A 82 -11.86 43.36 10.64
CA GLY A 82 -10.46 43.43 10.21
C GLY A 82 -9.64 42.24 10.71
N GLY A 83 -9.77 41.89 12.00
CA GLY A 83 -9.12 40.70 12.56
C GLY A 83 -9.61 39.38 11.97
N CYS A 84 -10.89 39.31 11.57
CA CYS A 84 -11.44 38.13 10.90
C CYS A 84 -10.82 37.93 9.50
N LEU A 85 -10.56 39.02 8.76
CA LEU A 85 -9.93 38.94 7.44
C LEU A 85 -8.50 38.39 7.52
N GLU A 86 -7.74 38.81 8.53
CA GLU A 86 -6.39 38.28 8.78
C GLU A 86 -6.42 36.80 9.19
N LEU A 87 -7.40 36.40 10.00
CA LEU A 87 -7.59 34.99 10.37
C LEU A 87 -7.92 34.12 9.14
N ILE A 88 -8.75 34.62 8.23
CA ILE A 88 -9.10 33.92 6.98
C ILE A 88 -7.87 33.77 6.08
N ASP A 89 -7.04 34.80 5.96
CA ASP A 89 -5.84 34.72 5.13
C ASP A 89 -4.82 33.74 5.72
N ASN A 90 -4.61 33.77 7.04
CA ASN A 90 -3.78 32.78 7.74
C ASN A 90 -4.29 31.35 7.52
N LEU A 91 -5.60 31.12 7.64
CA LEU A 91 -6.20 29.81 7.39
C LEU A 91 -6.03 29.37 5.92
N SER A 92 -6.18 30.29 4.96
CA SER A 92 -5.93 30.04 3.54
C SER A 92 -4.49 29.61 3.28
N VAL A 93 -3.52 30.27 3.90
CA VAL A 93 -2.10 29.92 3.82
C VAL A 93 -1.84 28.53 4.42
N GLU A 94 -2.42 28.23 5.59
CA GLU A 94 -2.28 26.92 6.23
C GLU A 94 -2.89 25.80 5.39
N ILE A 95 -4.09 26.00 4.84
CA ILE A 95 -4.74 25.03 3.95
C ILE A 95 -3.89 24.79 2.70
N ARG A 96 -3.28 25.83 2.12
CA ARG A 96 -2.36 25.68 0.98
C ARG A 96 -1.13 24.88 1.36
N LYS A 97 -0.50 25.17 2.51
CA LYS A 97 0.64 24.40 3.02
C LYS A 97 0.28 22.93 3.24
N PHE A 98 -0.89 22.69 3.84
CA PHE A 98 -1.41 21.34 4.06
C PHE A 98 -1.63 20.60 2.74
N LYS A 99 -2.24 21.25 1.74
CA LYS A 99 -2.44 20.67 0.40
C LYS A 99 -1.10 20.29 -0.24
N THR A 100 -0.10 21.16 -0.18
CA THR A 100 1.24 20.88 -0.73
C THR A 100 1.92 19.73 0.02
N SER A 101 1.86 19.73 1.36
CA SER A 101 2.41 18.65 2.19
C SER A 101 1.75 17.32 1.87
N LEU A 102 0.43 17.28 1.69
CA LEU A 102 -0.31 16.08 1.34
C LEU A 102 0.11 15.55 -0.05
N GLY A 103 0.31 16.45 -1.01
CA GLY A 103 0.83 16.08 -2.34
C GLY A 103 2.23 15.45 -2.27
N GLN A 104 3.12 16.03 -1.46
CA GLN A 104 4.45 15.46 -1.25
C GLN A 104 4.39 14.07 -0.58
N THR A 105 3.58 13.91 0.47
CA THR A 105 3.42 12.61 1.13
C THR A 105 2.83 11.55 0.20
N LEU A 106 1.95 11.93 -0.73
CA LEU A 106 1.41 11.02 -1.73
C LEU A 106 2.52 10.57 -2.71
N ALA A 107 3.33 11.50 -3.21
CA ALA A 107 4.47 11.18 -4.06
C ALA A 107 5.49 10.26 -3.34
N ASP A 108 5.84 10.57 -2.09
CA ASP A 108 6.73 9.74 -1.27
C ASP A 108 6.15 8.31 -1.07
N PHE A 109 4.82 8.20 -0.95
CA PHE A 109 4.13 6.91 -0.84
C PHE A 109 4.13 6.13 -2.16
N GLU A 110 3.96 6.81 -3.30
CA GLU A 110 4.08 6.19 -4.63
C GLU A 110 5.51 5.66 -4.86
N ASP A 111 6.54 6.44 -4.51
CA ASP A 111 7.94 6.01 -4.58
C ASP A 111 8.22 4.83 -3.63
N SER A 112 7.70 4.89 -2.40
CA SER A 112 7.82 3.79 -1.44
C SER A 112 7.11 2.52 -1.94
N SER A 113 5.95 2.67 -2.56
CA SER A 113 5.20 1.56 -3.17
C SER A 113 5.95 0.96 -4.37
N ALA A 114 6.52 1.80 -5.24
CA ALA A 114 7.31 1.37 -6.39
C ALA A 114 8.58 0.61 -5.97
N THR A 115 9.31 1.14 -5.00
CA THR A 115 10.50 0.48 -4.43
C THR A 115 10.14 -0.83 -3.74
N ALA A 116 9.03 -0.88 -2.97
CA ALA A 116 8.54 -2.11 -2.36
C ALA A 116 8.17 -3.17 -3.42
N ALA A 117 7.51 -2.77 -4.51
CA ALA A 117 7.18 -3.67 -5.62
C ALA A 117 8.44 -4.24 -6.29
N ALA A 118 9.45 -3.41 -6.54
CA ALA A 118 10.73 -3.84 -7.09
C ALA A 118 11.45 -4.84 -6.17
N VAL A 119 11.48 -4.57 -4.86
CA VAL A 119 12.07 -5.49 -3.87
C VAL A 119 11.31 -6.82 -3.81
N VAL A 120 9.98 -6.81 -3.89
CA VAL A 120 9.18 -8.04 -3.93
C VAL A 120 9.48 -8.85 -5.20
N GLN A 121 9.62 -8.20 -6.35
CA GLN A 121 10.00 -8.88 -7.59
C GLN A 121 11.40 -9.51 -7.48
N HIS A 122 12.37 -8.78 -6.94
CA HIS A 122 13.72 -9.30 -6.69
C HIS A 122 13.72 -10.46 -5.69
N LYS A 123 12.90 -10.39 -4.63
CA LYS A 123 12.72 -11.51 -3.69
C LYS A 123 12.12 -12.74 -4.37
N ARG A 124 11.20 -12.57 -5.33
CA ARG A 124 10.62 -13.68 -6.11
C ARG A 124 11.69 -14.33 -6.99
N SER A 125 12.50 -13.56 -7.73
CA SER A 125 13.57 -14.11 -8.57
C SER A 125 14.63 -14.85 -7.74
N LEU A 126 15.05 -14.29 -6.59
CA LEU A 126 15.96 -14.96 -5.67
C LEU A 126 15.39 -16.27 -5.11
N ASN A 127 14.10 -16.32 -4.78
CA ASN A 127 13.47 -17.55 -4.32
C ASN A 127 13.44 -18.64 -5.39
N LEU A 128 13.20 -18.26 -6.66
CA LEU A 128 13.31 -19.19 -7.78
C LEU A 128 14.74 -19.75 -7.90
N LEU A 129 15.74 -18.87 -7.86
CA LEU A 129 17.15 -19.29 -7.90
C LEU A 129 17.53 -20.19 -6.71
N LYS A 130 17.08 -19.85 -5.50
CA LYS A 130 17.28 -20.67 -4.30
C LYS A 130 16.65 -22.05 -4.44
N ASN A 131 15.44 -22.13 -4.98
CA ASN A 131 14.77 -23.41 -5.22
C ASN A 131 15.53 -24.24 -6.27
N LYS A 132 16.02 -23.61 -7.34
CA LYS A 132 16.89 -24.28 -8.34
C LYS A 132 18.16 -24.82 -7.70
N ALA A 133 18.88 -24.02 -6.90
CA ALA A 133 20.09 -24.44 -6.20
C ALA A 133 19.82 -25.60 -5.23
N LYS A 134 18.71 -25.57 -4.48
CA LYS A 134 18.30 -26.68 -3.62
C LYS A 134 18.03 -27.96 -4.40
N LEU A 135 17.34 -27.87 -5.54
CA LEU A 135 17.08 -29.03 -6.40
C LEU A 135 18.38 -29.62 -6.96
N ILE A 136 19.33 -28.77 -7.37
CA ILE A 136 20.66 -29.21 -7.81
C ILE A 136 21.43 -29.89 -6.67
N LEU A 137 21.37 -29.36 -5.44
CA LEU A 137 22.01 -29.96 -4.28
C LEU A 137 21.42 -31.35 -3.96
N VAL A 138 20.09 -31.46 -3.93
CA VAL A 138 19.38 -32.73 -3.70
C VAL A 138 19.72 -33.72 -4.81
N LEU A 139 19.77 -33.28 -6.06
CA LEU A 139 20.18 -34.14 -7.18
C LEU A 139 21.60 -34.68 -6.99
N ASN A 140 22.55 -33.82 -6.61
CA ASN A 140 23.93 -34.24 -6.36
C ASN A 140 24.03 -35.20 -5.17
N GLU A 141 23.29 -34.97 -4.08
CA GLU A 141 23.22 -35.91 -2.95
C GLU A 141 22.67 -37.27 -3.37
N GLN A 142 21.62 -37.30 -4.19
CA GLN A 142 21.08 -38.55 -4.73
C GLN A 142 22.07 -39.25 -5.67
N CYS A 143 22.80 -38.52 -6.51
CA CYS A 143 23.87 -39.09 -7.34
C CYS A 143 24.99 -39.69 -6.48
N VAL A 144 25.44 -39.02 -5.43
CA VAL A 144 26.45 -39.54 -4.50
C VAL A 144 25.93 -40.76 -3.74
N SER A 145 24.68 -40.75 -3.28
CA SER A 145 24.05 -41.92 -2.67
C SER A 145 23.95 -43.09 -3.64
N PHE A 146 23.76 -42.82 -4.94
CA PHE A 146 23.73 -43.84 -5.98
C PHE A 146 25.13 -44.42 -6.22
N GLU A 147 26.15 -43.57 -6.36
CA GLU A 147 27.55 -43.97 -6.55
C GLU A 147 28.07 -44.78 -5.37
N THR A 148 27.78 -44.37 -4.13
CA THR A 148 28.16 -45.13 -2.92
C THR A 148 27.46 -46.48 -2.86
N LEU A 149 26.15 -46.54 -3.17
CA LEU A 149 25.42 -47.80 -3.24
C LEU A 149 25.96 -48.72 -4.35
N LEU A 150 26.35 -48.15 -5.50
CA LEU A 150 26.96 -48.85 -6.61
C LEU A 150 28.37 -49.36 -6.27
N GLY A 151 29.17 -48.56 -5.56
CA GLY A 151 30.52 -48.89 -5.09
C GLY A 151 30.57 -49.93 -3.99
N LEU A 152 29.49 -50.12 -3.22
CA LEU A 152 29.36 -51.19 -2.21
C LEU A 152 29.19 -52.62 -2.84
N ASN A 153 29.71 -52.88 -4.04
CA ASN A 153 29.55 -54.15 -4.78
C ASN A 153 30.86 -54.97 -4.89
N VAL A 154 31.40 -55.49 -3.78
CA VAL A 154 32.42 -56.57 -3.87
C VAL A 154 32.18 -57.76 -2.92
N ALA A 155 31.36 -57.64 -1.87
CA ALA A 155 31.38 -58.65 -0.80
C ALA A 155 30.13 -59.56 -0.66
N GLU A 156 28.96 -59.25 -1.25
CA GLU A 156 27.72 -59.98 -0.89
C GLU A 156 26.95 -60.54 -2.09
N ARG A 157 27.25 -61.80 -2.44
CA ARG A 157 26.59 -62.59 -3.50
C ARG A 157 25.34 -63.34 -3.00
N ALA A 158 24.40 -62.63 -2.35
CA ALA A 158 23.10 -63.20 -1.97
C ALA A 158 21.99 -62.65 -2.89
N ALA A 159 21.25 -63.53 -3.56
CA ALA A 159 20.23 -63.18 -4.56
C ALA A 159 19.17 -62.20 -4.03
N ASP A 160 18.72 -62.37 -2.78
CA ASP A 160 17.70 -61.52 -2.16
C ASP A 160 18.19 -60.10 -1.87
N ARG A 161 19.43 -59.96 -1.39
CA ARG A 161 20.05 -58.65 -1.13
C ARG A 161 20.33 -57.90 -2.43
N LEU A 162 20.68 -58.64 -3.47
CA LEU A 162 20.90 -58.08 -4.81
C LEU A 162 19.59 -57.58 -5.44
N GLN A 163 18.48 -58.29 -5.21
CA GLN A 163 17.15 -57.86 -5.64
C GLN A 163 16.67 -56.62 -4.88
N GLN A 164 16.88 -56.56 -3.56
CA GLN A 164 16.59 -55.36 -2.76
C GLN A 164 17.44 -54.17 -3.20
N LYS A 165 18.74 -54.39 -3.42
CA LYS A 165 19.68 -53.39 -3.93
C LYS A 165 19.24 -52.86 -5.30
N LEU A 166 18.90 -53.75 -6.23
CA LEU A 166 18.39 -53.39 -7.55
C LEU A 166 17.10 -52.57 -7.48
N HIS A 167 16.17 -52.92 -6.58
CA HIS A 167 14.95 -52.16 -6.37
C HIS A 167 15.26 -50.74 -5.84
N THR A 168 16.10 -50.62 -4.82
CA THR A 168 16.52 -49.31 -4.28
C THR A 168 17.30 -48.46 -5.30
N LEU A 169 18.11 -49.10 -6.15
CA LEU A 169 18.88 -48.43 -7.20
C LEU A 169 17.95 -47.93 -8.31
N THR A 170 16.91 -48.71 -8.64
CA THR A 170 15.90 -48.32 -9.63
C THR A 170 15.03 -47.17 -9.12
N THR A 171 14.58 -47.21 -7.87
CA THR A 171 13.80 -46.11 -7.29
C THR A 171 14.62 -44.82 -7.21
N LEU A 172 15.91 -44.91 -6.84
CA LEU A 172 16.82 -43.78 -6.82
C LEU A 172 17.09 -43.24 -8.23
N HIS A 173 17.32 -44.11 -9.23
CA HIS A 173 17.48 -43.69 -10.63
C HIS A 173 16.23 -42.99 -11.18
N LEU A 174 15.03 -43.46 -10.83
CA LEU A 174 13.77 -42.80 -11.21
C LEU A 174 13.61 -41.43 -10.54
N SER A 175 14.01 -41.33 -9.26
CA SER A 175 14.04 -40.06 -8.53
C SER A 175 15.01 -39.07 -9.19
N ILE A 176 16.25 -39.50 -9.47
CA ILE A 176 17.26 -38.71 -10.17
C ILE A 176 16.74 -38.26 -11.54
N SER A 177 16.11 -39.16 -12.30
CA SER A 177 15.54 -38.85 -13.61
C SER A 177 14.40 -37.83 -13.52
N LYS A 178 13.53 -37.95 -12.50
CA LYS A 178 12.42 -37.01 -12.28
C LYS A 178 12.90 -35.63 -11.85
N ILE A 179 13.87 -35.56 -10.93
CA ILE A 179 14.47 -34.29 -10.48
C ILE A 179 15.22 -33.63 -11.64
N TYR A 180 15.95 -34.41 -12.45
CA TYR A 180 16.62 -33.91 -13.65
C TYR A 180 15.62 -33.33 -14.67
N SER A 181 14.49 -34.00 -14.93
CA SER A 181 13.42 -33.47 -15.79
C SER A 181 12.81 -32.18 -15.24
N LEU A 182 12.55 -32.10 -13.93
CA LEU A 182 12.03 -30.89 -13.29
C LEU A 182 13.00 -29.72 -13.38
N ILE A 183 14.30 -29.97 -13.25
CA ILE A 183 15.32 -28.93 -13.43
C ILE A 183 15.35 -28.49 -14.90
N MET A 184 15.33 -29.43 -15.86
CA MET A 184 15.34 -29.12 -17.28
C MET A 184 14.13 -28.26 -17.70
N GLU A 185 12.93 -28.59 -17.22
CA GLU A 185 11.71 -27.81 -17.45
C GLU A 185 11.80 -26.41 -16.81
N SER A 186 12.37 -26.31 -15.60
CA SER A 186 12.57 -25.03 -14.92
C SER A 186 13.66 -24.14 -15.55
N VAL A 187 14.60 -24.74 -16.28
CA VAL A 187 15.65 -24.03 -17.04
C VAL A 187 15.09 -23.51 -18.36
N LEU A 188 14.27 -24.30 -19.06
CA LEU A 188 13.57 -23.86 -20.28
C LEU A 188 12.65 -22.67 -20.01
N ASN A 189 11.83 -22.74 -18.94
CA ASN A 189 10.87 -21.68 -18.60
C ASN A 189 11.53 -20.35 -18.17
N SER A 190 12.82 -20.35 -17.82
CA SER A 190 13.56 -19.11 -17.55
C SER A 190 14.10 -18.41 -18.80
N ALA A 191 14.11 -19.05 -19.97
CA ALA A 191 14.61 -18.44 -21.21
C ALA A 191 13.55 -17.52 -21.87
N ASP A 192 12.26 -17.85 -21.76
CA ASP A 192 11.18 -17.15 -22.46
C ASP A 192 10.82 -15.78 -21.86
N HIS A 193 11.11 -15.53 -20.58
CA HIS A 193 10.84 -14.24 -19.94
C HIS A 193 11.88 -13.15 -20.24
N SER A 194 12.97 -13.48 -20.94
CA SER A 194 14.02 -12.52 -21.32
C SER A 194 13.73 -11.76 -22.63
N ALA A 195 12.73 -12.17 -23.42
CA ALA A 195 12.53 -11.67 -24.79
C ALA A 195 11.34 -10.68 -24.96
N SER A 196 10.53 -10.42 -23.93
CA SER A 196 9.22 -9.75 -24.09
C SER A 196 9.10 -8.33 -23.52
N ASN A 197 10.17 -7.68 -23.06
CA ASN A 197 10.07 -6.33 -22.45
C ASN A 197 10.73 -5.22 -23.29
N GLY A 198 10.49 -5.25 -24.60
CA GLY A 198 10.70 -4.10 -25.48
C GLY A 198 9.38 -3.32 -25.64
N ILE A 199 9.11 -2.37 -24.75
CA ILE A 199 8.03 -1.40 -24.93
C ILE A 199 8.62 -0.11 -25.49
N ASN A 200 7.97 0.35 -26.56
CA ASN A 200 8.23 1.53 -27.36
C ASN A 200 8.31 2.84 -26.56
N GLY A 201 9.11 3.78 -27.06
CA GLY A 201 9.42 5.04 -26.39
C GLY A 201 8.35 6.13 -26.43
N ALA A 202 8.54 7.13 -25.57
CA ALA A 202 8.12 8.51 -25.78
C ALA A 202 8.99 9.44 -24.90
N ASN A 203 9.51 10.50 -25.52
CA ASN A 203 10.15 11.67 -24.92
C ASN A 203 9.44 12.17 -23.66
N ILE A 204 10.20 12.57 -22.63
CA ILE A 204 10.06 13.81 -21.85
C ILE A 204 11.37 14.04 -21.07
N GLU A 205 12.00 15.19 -21.30
CA GLU A 205 13.15 15.72 -20.55
C GLU A 205 12.72 16.14 -19.13
N THR A 206 13.45 15.71 -18.06
CA THR A 206 13.64 16.40 -16.75
C THR A 206 14.50 15.53 -15.79
N PRO A 207 15.12 16.07 -14.70
CA PRO A 207 16.57 15.90 -14.52
C PRO A 207 17.07 14.94 -13.40
N ILE A 208 18.05 14.11 -13.79
CA ILE A 208 19.37 13.85 -13.16
C ILE A 208 19.45 13.16 -11.77
N ASN A 209 18.38 12.90 -11.00
CA ASN A 209 18.52 12.25 -9.68
C ASN A 209 18.26 10.72 -9.62
N ASP A 210 17.76 10.10 -10.70
CA ASP A 210 17.31 8.70 -10.69
C ASP A 210 18.37 7.66 -11.11
N THR A 211 19.54 8.10 -11.56
CA THR A 211 20.55 7.19 -12.15
C THR A 211 21.15 6.23 -11.13
N ARG A 212 21.24 6.58 -9.84
CA ARG A 212 21.79 5.69 -8.80
C ARG A 212 20.84 4.57 -8.37
N GLN A 213 19.52 4.82 -8.36
CA GLN A 213 18.54 3.77 -8.05
C GLN A 213 18.35 2.81 -9.23
N LEU A 214 18.39 3.35 -10.45
CA LEU A 214 18.42 2.55 -11.68
C LEU A 214 19.72 1.74 -11.81
N GLU A 215 20.88 2.31 -11.49
CA GLU A 215 22.17 1.60 -11.53
C GLU A 215 22.25 0.50 -10.47
N SER A 216 21.74 0.70 -9.25
CA SER A 216 21.71 -0.36 -8.24
C SER A 216 20.74 -1.49 -8.60
N SER A 217 19.59 -1.15 -9.20
CA SER A 217 18.63 -2.13 -9.74
C SER A 217 19.21 -2.88 -10.94
N LEU A 218 19.87 -2.18 -11.87
CA LEU A 218 20.58 -2.77 -13.02
C LEU A 218 21.75 -3.65 -12.59
N ASN A 219 22.52 -3.25 -11.58
CA ASN A 219 23.60 -4.07 -11.04
C ASN A 219 23.07 -5.30 -10.28
N SER A 220 21.95 -5.19 -9.56
CA SER A 220 21.29 -6.36 -8.95
C SER A 220 20.73 -7.33 -10.00
N LEU A 221 20.20 -6.79 -11.11
CA LEU A 221 19.68 -7.59 -12.21
C LEU A 221 20.82 -8.23 -13.00
N ALA A 222 21.91 -7.50 -13.25
CA ALA A 222 23.11 -7.99 -13.92
C ALA A 222 23.80 -9.09 -13.10
N THR A 223 23.89 -8.93 -11.77
CA THR A 223 24.44 -9.98 -10.88
C THR A 223 23.53 -11.21 -10.83
N SER A 224 22.21 -11.05 -10.81
CA SER A 224 21.27 -12.18 -10.91
C SER A 224 21.31 -12.89 -12.29
N SER A 225 21.56 -12.14 -13.36
CA SER A 225 21.69 -12.65 -14.73
C SER A 225 23.01 -13.42 -14.91
N LEU A 226 24.13 -12.90 -14.38
CA LEU A 226 25.41 -13.62 -14.32
C LEU A 226 25.27 -14.91 -13.49
N ALA A 227 24.64 -14.84 -12.32
CA ALA A 227 24.42 -16.02 -11.48
C ALA A 227 23.55 -17.08 -12.17
N ASN A 228 22.52 -16.68 -12.93
CA ASN A 228 21.74 -17.61 -13.75
C ASN A 228 22.59 -18.23 -14.86
N LYS A 229 23.48 -17.46 -15.51
CA LYS A 229 24.36 -17.96 -16.57
C LYS A 229 25.39 -18.97 -16.03
N GLU A 230 25.94 -18.71 -14.84
CA GLU A 230 26.85 -19.63 -14.15
C GLU A 230 26.14 -20.89 -13.65
N LEU A 231 24.91 -20.76 -13.13
CA LEU A 231 24.09 -21.91 -12.73
C LEU A 231 23.75 -22.80 -13.92
N CYS A 232 23.45 -22.22 -15.08
CA CYS A 232 23.24 -22.95 -16.33
C CYS A 232 24.53 -23.65 -16.80
N HIS A 233 25.69 -23.00 -16.71
CA HIS A 233 26.97 -23.62 -17.09
C HIS A 233 27.37 -24.78 -16.16
N PHE A 234 27.16 -24.64 -14.85
CA PHE A 234 27.39 -25.72 -13.90
C PHE A 234 26.42 -26.89 -14.13
N PHE A 235 25.14 -26.60 -14.39
CA PHE A 235 24.16 -27.62 -14.69
C PHE A 235 24.49 -28.40 -15.97
N ASP A 236 24.83 -27.70 -17.05
CA ASP A 236 25.11 -28.31 -18.35
C ASP A 236 26.43 -29.08 -18.39
N ASN A 237 27.47 -28.60 -17.70
CA ASN A 237 28.78 -29.24 -17.79
C ASN A 237 29.07 -30.23 -16.66
N VAL A 238 28.56 -29.99 -15.45
CA VAL A 238 28.87 -30.85 -14.29
C VAL A 238 27.72 -31.78 -14.00
N VAL A 239 26.51 -31.26 -13.81
CA VAL A 239 25.35 -32.07 -13.38
C VAL A 239 24.89 -32.99 -14.51
N LYS A 240 24.74 -32.49 -15.73
CA LYS A 240 24.36 -33.30 -16.90
C LYS A 240 25.41 -34.36 -17.20
N THR A 241 26.69 -34.02 -17.18
CA THR A 241 27.77 -34.98 -17.39
C THR A 241 27.77 -36.07 -16.32
N LYS A 242 27.59 -35.71 -15.05
CA LYS A 242 27.47 -36.70 -13.95
C LYS A 242 26.24 -37.58 -14.10
N VAL A 243 25.06 -37.02 -14.41
CA VAL A 243 23.83 -37.80 -14.61
C VAL A 243 23.96 -38.75 -15.81
N MET A 244 24.65 -38.34 -16.88
CA MET A 244 24.92 -39.21 -18.03
C MET A 244 25.94 -40.31 -17.71
N ALA A 245 27.00 -39.99 -16.97
CA ALA A 245 27.96 -40.99 -16.47
C ALA A 245 27.27 -42.02 -15.57
N LEU A 246 26.42 -41.56 -14.64
CA LEU A 246 25.65 -42.42 -13.75
C LEU A 246 24.68 -43.35 -14.50
N LYS A 247 24.02 -42.84 -15.54
CA LYS A 247 23.19 -43.64 -16.44
C LYS A 247 23.99 -44.74 -17.13
N PHE A 248 25.22 -44.43 -17.56
CA PHE A 248 26.10 -45.40 -18.19
C PHE A 248 26.62 -46.44 -17.18
N GLU A 249 27.02 -46.03 -15.99
CA GLU A 249 27.46 -46.94 -14.92
C GLU A 249 26.33 -47.86 -14.44
N PHE A 250 25.10 -47.33 -14.31
CA PHE A 250 23.94 -48.14 -13.98
C PHE A 250 23.64 -49.16 -15.08
N LYS A 251 23.77 -48.76 -16.35
CA LYS A 251 23.64 -49.67 -17.50
C LYS A 251 24.68 -50.79 -17.44
N LEU A 252 25.95 -50.46 -17.21
CA LEU A 252 27.02 -51.45 -17.08
C LEU A 252 26.75 -52.43 -15.93
N TYR A 253 26.28 -51.93 -14.79
CA TYR A 253 25.90 -52.77 -13.66
C TYR A 253 24.75 -53.72 -14.00
N LEU A 254 23.72 -53.25 -14.70
CA LEU A 254 22.63 -54.11 -15.16
C LEU A 254 23.10 -55.16 -16.18
N ASP A 255 24.01 -54.79 -17.09
CA ASP A 255 24.59 -55.71 -18.06
C ASP A 255 25.45 -56.79 -17.37
N GLU A 256 26.23 -56.42 -16.35
CA GLU A 256 27.03 -57.34 -15.54
C GLU A 256 26.13 -58.30 -14.71
N LEU A 257 25.08 -57.77 -14.09
CA LEU A 257 24.08 -58.57 -13.38
C LEU A 257 23.36 -59.56 -14.30
N LEU A 258 23.06 -59.16 -15.53
CA LEU A 258 22.44 -60.04 -16.53
C LEU A 258 23.40 -61.17 -16.93
N ILE A 259 24.68 -60.86 -17.13
CA ILE A 259 25.72 -61.87 -17.42
C ILE A 259 25.87 -62.86 -16.25
N MET A 260 25.90 -62.38 -15.00
CA MET A 260 25.96 -63.25 -13.82
C MET A 260 24.69 -64.11 -13.67
N ALA A 261 23.52 -63.54 -13.89
CA ALA A 261 22.26 -64.26 -13.79
C ALA A 261 22.07 -65.32 -14.89
N LYS A 262 22.69 -65.13 -16.07
CA LYS A 262 22.75 -66.14 -17.14
C LYS A 262 23.66 -67.33 -16.79
N ALA A 263 24.69 -67.13 -15.98
CA ALA A 263 25.61 -68.20 -15.59
C ALA A 263 24.94 -69.27 -14.69
N ASP A 264 24.01 -68.86 -13.82
CA ASP A 264 23.26 -69.75 -12.92
C ASP A 264 21.74 -69.48 -12.96
N PRO A 265 21.01 -69.96 -13.98
CA PRO A 265 19.61 -69.60 -14.23
C PRO A 265 18.61 -70.12 -13.17
N LYS A 266 18.99 -71.13 -12.38
CA LYS A 266 18.11 -71.76 -11.37
C LYS A 266 18.09 -71.00 -10.03
N THR A 267 19.18 -70.34 -9.67
CA THR A 267 19.32 -69.63 -8.38
C THR A 267 18.84 -68.17 -8.48
N TYR A 268 18.85 -67.61 -9.69
CA TYR A 268 18.62 -66.18 -9.93
C TYR A 268 17.37 -65.87 -10.77
N SER A 269 16.41 -66.78 -10.91
CA SER A 269 15.20 -66.54 -11.74
C SER A 269 14.42 -65.30 -11.29
N GLY A 270 14.32 -65.06 -9.98
CA GLY A 270 13.74 -63.84 -9.40
C GLY A 270 14.54 -62.57 -9.73
N LEU A 271 15.87 -62.67 -9.74
CA LEU A 271 16.77 -61.59 -10.10
C LEU A 271 16.69 -61.27 -11.60
N ILE A 272 16.59 -62.28 -12.48
CA ILE A 272 16.41 -62.11 -13.93
C ILE A 272 15.11 -61.35 -14.22
N MET A 273 14.02 -61.74 -13.56
CA MET A 273 12.73 -61.06 -13.72
C MET A 273 12.77 -59.62 -13.16
N ALA A 274 13.46 -59.40 -12.05
CA ALA A 274 13.67 -58.07 -11.49
C ALA A 274 14.50 -57.20 -12.45
N VAL A 275 15.63 -57.69 -12.96
CA VAL A 275 16.48 -56.97 -13.94
C VAL A 275 15.72 -56.66 -15.23
N LEU A 276 14.93 -57.60 -15.76
CA LEU A 276 14.10 -57.35 -16.94
C LEU A 276 13.00 -56.31 -16.66
N SER A 277 12.43 -56.31 -15.45
CA SER A 277 11.48 -55.27 -15.04
C SER A 277 12.15 -53.89 -14.95
N THR A 278 13.39 -53.81 -14.47
CA THR A 278 14.13 -52.54 -14.41
C THR A 278 14.50 -52.05 -15.80
N TYR A 279 14.93 -52.91 -16.73
CA TYR A 279 15.14 -52.54 -18.14
C TYR A 279 13.86 -52.06 -18.83
N ARG A 280 12.70 -52.64 -18.48
CA ARG A 280 11.40 -52.19 -18.98
C ARG A 280 11.05 -50.79 -18.45
N VAL A 281 11.24 -50.55 -17.15
CA VAL A 281 10.98 -49.26 -16.52
C VAL A 281 11.94 -48.17 -17.02
N LEU A 282 13.15 -48.55 -17.43
CA LEU A 282 14.14 -47.65 -18.04
C LEU A 282 13.89 -47.35 -19.53
N GLY A 283 12.91 -48.02 -20.16
CA GLY A 283 12.63 -47.86 -21.59
C GLY A 283 13.72 -48.46 -22.51
N MET A 284 14.65 -49.24 -21.96
CA MET A 284 15.80 -49.83 -22.67
C MET A 284 15.57 -51.31 -23.04
N SER A 285 14.31 -51.71 -23.26
CA SER A 285 13.93 -53.10 -23.51
C SER A 285 14.58 -53.71 -24.77
N SER A 286 14.82 -52.89 -25.81
CA SER A 286 15.50 -53.32 -27.04
C SER A 286 16.97 -53.67 -26.80
N GLU A 287 17.64 -53.00 -25.85
CA GLU A 287 19.05 -53.26 -25.55
C GLU A 287 19.25 -54.44 -24.61
N ALA A 288 18.32 -54.67 -23.67
CA ALA A 288 18.28 -55.90 -22.87
C ALA A 288 18.19 -57.15 -23.76
N VAL A 289 17.37 -57.08 -24.81
CA VAL A 289 17.25 -58.16 -25.80
C VAL A 289 18.52 -58.30 -26.64
N LYS A 290 19.21 -57.19 -26.97
CA LYS A 290 20.51 -57.23 -27.66
C LYS A 290 21.59 -57.86 -26.77
N THR A 291 21.70 -57.52 -25.50
CA THR A 291 22.69 -58.14 -24.59
C THR A 291 22.38 -59.61 -24.30
N LEU A 292 21.10 -60.00 -24.28
CA LEU A 292 20.67 -61.40 -24.26
C LEU A 292 21.01 -62.17 -25.55
N LYS A 293 20.93 -61.52 -26.72
CA LYS A 293 21.09 -62.14 -28.06
C LYS A 293 22.53 -62.15 -28.59
N ASN A 294 23.35 -61.16 -28.26
CA ASN A 294 24.68 -60.94 -28.87
C ASN A 294 25.82 -61.85 -28.34
N LYS A 295 25.46 -62.92 -27.62
CA LYS A 295 26.40 -63.97 -27.18
C LYS A 295 25.74 -65.36 -27.25
N THR A 296 25.16 -65.63 -28.41
CA THR A 296 25.00 -66.98 -28.98
C THR A 296 26.02 -67.09 -30.10
#